data_AF-A0A557QR38-F1
#
_entry.id   AF-A0A557QR38-F1
#
_cell.length_a   1.000
_cell.length_b   1.000
_cell.length_c   1.000
_cell.angle_alpha   90.00
_cell.angle_beta   90.00
_cell.angle_gamma   90.00
#
_symmetry.space_group_name_H-M   'P 1'
#
loop_
_entity.id
_entity.type
_entity.pdbx_description
1 polymer ?
#
loop_
_entity_poly.entity_id
_entity_poly.type
_entity_poly.pdbx_seq_one_letter_code
_entity_poly.pdbx_strand_id
1 'polypeptide(L)' 'MDALDKWLTIDELASYIKLSRTKLYGMAQRGEIPASKIGSQWRFDREAIDRWMKAHTNASSGSDKKDMTK' A
#
# COMPACT_ATOMS: atom_id res chain seq x y z
N MET A 1 -20.01 -0.94 16.92
CA MET A 1 -19.43 -0.50 15.64
C MET A 1 -17.95 -0.87 15.65
N ASP A 2 -17.60 -1.79 14.77
CA ASP A 2 -16.56 -2.79 14.96
C ASP A 2 -15.17 -2.27 14.60
N ALA A 3 -14.25 -2.28 15.58
CA ALA A 3 -12.86 -1.85 15.44
C ALA A 3 -11.98 -2.79 14.57
N LEU A 4 -12.58 -3.80 13.94
CA LEU A 4 -11.88 -4.83 13.16
C LEU A 4 -11.63 -4.46 11.70
N ASP A 5 -12.33 -3.45 11.14
CA ASP A 5 -12.15 -3.04 9.72
C ASP A 5 -10.96 -2.08 9.48
N LYS A 6 -10.24 -1.70 10.53
CA LYS A 6 -9.16 -0.71 10.43
C LYS A 6 -7.91 -1.27 9.75
N TRP A 7 -7.63 -2.56 9.94
CA TRP A 7 -6.37 -3.18 9.54
C TRP A 7 -6.59 -4.22 8.46
N LEU A 8 -6.09 -3.94 7.26
CA LEU A 8 -6.10 -4.82 6.11
C LEU A 8 -4.82 -5.66 6.10
N THR A 9 -4.94 -6.92 5.71
CA THR A 9 -3.79 -7.74 5.31
C THR A 9 -3.32 -7.36 3.89
N ILE A 10 -2.17 -7.89 3.46
CA ILE A 10 -1.68 -7.62 2.10
C ILE A 10 -2.63 -8.14 1.02
N ASP A 11 -3.36 -9.22 1.30
CA ASP A 11 -4.30 -9.84 0.37
C ASP A 11 -5.59 -9.00 0.23
N GLU A 12 -6.11 -8.54 1.37
CA GLU A 12 -7.23 -7.60 1.41
C GLU A 12 -6.88 -6.26 0.79
N LEU A 13 -5.68 -5.74 1.07
CA LEU A 13 -5.20 -4.51 0.46
C LEU A 13 -5.07 -4.67 -1.06
N ALA A 14 -4.49 -5.78 -1.53
CA ALA A 14 -4.38 -6.08 -2.96
C ALA A 14 -5.73 -6.06 -3.66
N SER A 15 -6.75 -6.65 -3.02
CA SER A 15 -8.13 -6.64 -3.51
C SER A 15 -8.75 -5.24 -3.44
N TYR A 16 -8.44 -4.47 -2.39
CA TYR A 16 -8.97 -3.13 -2.17
C TYR A 16 -8.50 -2.11 -3.20
N ILE A 17 -7.19 -2.02 -3.43
CA ILE A 17 -6.59 -1.06 -4.39
C ILE A 17 -6.43 -1.65 -5.80
N LYS A 18 -6.80 -2.93 -5.99
CA LYS A 18 -6.62 -3.71 -7.23
C LYS A 18 -5.17 -3.72 -7.73
N LEU A 19 -4.19 -3.84 -6.82
CA LEU A 19 -2.78 -4.00 -7.16
C LEU A 19 -2.28 -5.42 -6.82
N SER A 20 -1.27 -5.88 -7.55
CA SER A 20 -0.65 -7.17 -7.31
C SER A 20 0.09 -7.18 -5.97
N ARG A 21 -0.04 -8.29 -5.21
CA ARG A 21 0.65 -8.51 -3.93
C ARG A 21 2.16 -8.29 -4.03
N THR A 22 2.81 -8.69 -5.12
CA THR A 22 4.24 -8.48 -5.35
C THR A 22 4.62 -7.00 -5.34
N LYS A 23 3.79 -6.16 -5.99
CA LYS A 23 4.02 -4.71 -6.05
C LYS A 23 3.81 -4.07 -4.69
N LEU A 24 2.74 -4.46 -4.00
CA LEU A 24 2.48 -4.07 -2.61
C LEU A 24 3.60 -4.48 -1.65
N TYR A 25 4.12 -5.70 -1.78
CA TYR A 25 5.21 -6.21 -0.95
C TYR A 25 6.49 -5.39 -1.15
N GLY A 26 6.84 -5.12 -2.41
CA GLY A 26 7.98 -4.27 -2.73
C GLY A 26 7.82 -2.85 -2.20
N MET A 27 6.63 -2.27 -2.32
CA MET A 27 6.36 -0.92 -1.80
C MET A 27 6.35 -0.87 -0.26
N ALA A 28 5.79 -1.88 0.40
CA ALA A 28 5.82 -2.00 1.86
C ALA A 28 7.25 -2.17 2.39
N GLN A 29 8.08 -2.97 1.71
CA GLN A 29 9.50 -3.11 2.05
C GLN A 29 10.29 -1.81 1.85
N ARG A 30 9.96 -1.03 0.82
CA ARG A 30 10.58 0.28 0.57
C ARG A 30 10.03 1.39 1.46
N GLY A 31 8.95 1.14 2.19
CA GLY A 31 8.27 2.17 3.00
C GLY A 31 7.51 3.20 2.16
N GLU A 32 7.18 2.88 0.90
CA GLU A 32 6.44 3.78 0.01
C GLU A 32 4.94 3.84 0.32
N ILE A 33 4.41 2.81 1.00
CA ILE A 33 3.01 2.74 1.42
C ILE A 33 2.95 2.64 2.95
N PRO A 34 1.89 3.17 3.58
CA PRO A 34 1.67 3.04 5.00
C PRO A 34 1.38 1.58 5.39
N ALA A 35 2.45 0.88 5.76
CA ALA A 35 2.44 -0.52 6.19
C ALA A 35 3.06 -0.61 7.59
N SER A 36 2.35 -1.27 8.52
CA SER A 36 2.83 -1.55 9.86
C SER A 36 3.22 -3.02 9.97
N LYS A 37 4.49 -3.28 10.29
CA LYS A 37 4.96 -4.64 10.57
C LYS A 37 4.63 -4.99 12.02
N ILE A 38 3.68 -5.91 12.21
CA ILE A 38 3.25 -6.37 13.53
C ILE A 38 3.62 -7.84 13.66
N GLY A 39 4.65 -8.11 14.47
CA GLY A 39 5.30 -9.42 14.55
C GLY A 39 5.87 -9.83 13.20
N SER A 40 5.32 -10.90 12.64
CA SER A 40 5.73 -11.47 11.35
C SER A 40 4.84 -11.07 10.17
N GLN A 41 3.80 -10.26 10.39
CA GLN A 41 2.82 -9.94 9.36
C GLN A 41 2.75 -8.42 9.10
N TRP A 42 2.56 -8.07 7.84
CA TRP A 42 2.26 -6.71 7.42
C TRP A 42 0.78 -6.43 7.60
N ARG A 43 0.46 -5.31 8.25
CA ARG A 43 -0.89 -4.76 8.32
C ARG A 43 -0.92 -3.37 7.72
N PHE A 44 -2.03 -3.05 7.09
CA PHE A 44 -2.22 -1.80 6.37
C PHE A 44 -3.44 -1.12 6.95
N ASP A 45 -3.26 0.11 7.41
CA ASP A 45 -4.38 0.87 7.95
C ASP A 45 -5.21 1.42 6.78
N ARG A 46 -6.52 1.13 6.77
CA ARG A 46 -7.42 1.53 5.68
C ARG A 46 -7.43 3.05 5.49
N GLU A 47 -7.49 3.82 6.56
CA GLU A 47 -7.49 5.29 6.48
C GLU A 47 -6.15 5.82 5.96
N ALA A 48 -5.03 5.27 6.42
CA ALA A 48 -3.71 5.65 5.95
C ALA A 48 -3.55 5.36 4.45
N ILE A 49 -4.01 4.19 4.00
CA ILE A 49 -4.00 3.81 2.58
C ILE A 49 -4.88 4.75 1.76
N ASP A 50 -6.06 5.11 2.23
CA ASP A 50 -6.96 6.05 1.55
C ASP A 50 -6.30 7.43 1.39
N ARG A 51 -5.68 7.95 2.45
CA ARG A 51 -4.93 9.21 2.43
C ARG A 51 -3.73 9.13 1.48
N TRP A 52 -3.01 8.01 1.49
CA TRP A 52 -1.88 7.79 0.59
C TRP A 52 -2.33 7.76 -0.88
N MET A 53 -3.42 7.06 -1.21
CA MET A 53 -3.97 7.06 -2.57
C MET A 53 -4.39 8.45 -3.01
N LYS A 54 -5.01 9.25 -2.13
CA LYS A 54 -5.37 10.64 -2.40
C LYS A 54 -4.14 11.53 -2.63
N ALA A 55 -3.05 11.31 -1.89
CA ALA A 55 -1.79 12.02 -2.12
C ALA A 55 -1.14 11.61 -3.47
N HIS A 56 -1.14 10.31 -3.79
CA HIS A 56 -0.49 9.79 -4.99
C HIS A 56 -1.28 10.07 -6.28
N THR A 57 -2.61 10.12 -6.21
CA THR A 57 -3.44 10.49 -7.37
C THR A 57 -3.31 11.97 -7.73
N ASN A 58 -3.03 12.84 -6.76
CA ASN A 58 -2.77 14.26 -7.03
C ASN A 58 -1.32 14.49 -7.52
N ALA A 59 -0.39 13.62 -7.11
CA ALA A 59 1.00 13.67 -7.55
C ALA A 59 1.25 13.02 -8.94
N SER A 60 0.31 12.25 -9.48
CA SER A 60 0.49 11.50 -10.75
C SER A 60 0.08 12.26 -12.01
N SER A 61 0.18 13.59 -12.01
CA SER A 61 0.25 14.36 -13.25
C SER A 61 1.65 14.96 -13.39
N GLY A 62 2.65 14.09 -13.56
CA GLY A 62 4.02 14.51 -13.82
C GLY A 62 5.07 13.48 -13.42
N SER A 63 5.85 13.06 -14.42
CA SER A 63 7.16 12.38 -14.32
C SER A 63 7.12 10.86 -14.12
N ASP A 64 7.36 10.04 -15.16
CA ASP A 64 8.62 9.76 -15.87
C ASP A 64 9.64 8.88 -15.11
N LYS A 65 10.00 7.80 -15.82
CA LYS A 65 11.28 7.06 -15.86
C LYS A 65 11.61 6.12 -14.69
N LYS A 66 11.69 4.80 -14.98
CA LYS A 66 12.91 4.04 -15.38
C LYS A 66 13.59 3.56 -14.08
N ASP A 67 13.81 2.27 -13.83
CA ASP A 67 14.89 1.41 -14.31
C ASP A 67 14.63 0.03 -13.64
N MET A 68 14.60 -1.07 -14.40
CA MET A 68 15.72 -2.01 -14.53
C MET A 68 15.87 -3.00 -13.35
N THR A 69 15.43 -4.24 -13.55
CA THR A 69 16.29 -5.38 -13.19
C THR A 69 16.27 -6.39 -14.34
N LYS A 70 17.48 -6.56 -14.85
CA LYS A 70 18.06 -7.47 -15.84
C LYS A 70 17.29 -8.73 -16.24
#